data_AF-A0A9N9F311-F1
#
_entry.id   AF-A0A9N9F311-F1
#
_cell.length_a   1.000
_cell.length_b   1.000
_cell.length_c   1.000
_cell.angle_alpha   90.00
_cell.angle_beta   90.00
_cell.angle_gamma   90.00
#
_symmetry.space_group_name_H-M   'P 1'
#
loop_
_entity.id
_entity.type
_entity.pdbx_description
1 polymer ?
#
loop_
_entity_poly.entity_id
_entity_poly.type
_entity_poly.pdbx_seq_one_letter_code
_entity_poly.pdbx_strand_id
1 'polypeptide(L)'
;MEQQLKTELKNELDLDDIVNIESMFIEFGREDGIKEGIKSGKFEGHLLGCEKGYEISQEIGFYDGVAEMWLKILVDKRWDITKKSINERIVKQLISLREIISLFPKENQQNIEFIELLNKIRSKYK
;
A
#
# COMPACT_ATOMS: atom_id res chain seq x y z
N MET A 1 24.60 -59.80 23.79
CA MET A 1 23.26 -59.19 23.94
C MET A 1 23.35 -57.83 24.65
N GLU A 2 23.92 -57.72 25.85
CA GLU A 2 24.08 -56.41 26.54
C GLU A 2 24.99 -55.41 25.82
N GLN A 3 26.05 -55.87 25.13
CA GLN A 3 26.92 -54.98 24.35
C GLN A 3 26.25 -54.45 23.08
N GLN A 4 25.34 -55.21 22.46
CA GLN A 4 24.54 -54.72 21.33
C GLN A 4 23.48 -53.72 21.80
N LEU A 5 22.84 -53.99 22.95
CA LEU A 5 21.87 -53.07 23.57
C LEU A 5 22.52 -51.74 24.00
N LYS A 6 23.75 -51.76 24.53
CA LYS A 6 24.51 -50.54 24.86
C LYS A 6 24.97 -49.77 23.63
N THR A 7 25.22 -50.44 22.51
CA THR A 7 25.60 -49.78 21.25
C THR A 7 24.37 -49.19 20.55
N GLU A 8 23.20 -49.84 20.64
CA GLU A 8 21.93 -49.32 20.16
C GLU A 8 21.45 -48.11 20.98
N LEU A 9 21.57 -48.14 22.31
CA LEU A 9 21.20 -47.02 23.18
C LEU A 9 22.13 -45.80 23.04
N LYS A 10 23.41 -46.03 22.66
CA LYS A 10 24.40 -44.97 22.43
C LYS A 10 24.24 -44.29 21.06
N ASN A 11 23.42 -44.86 20.18
CA ASN A 11 23.06 -44.28 18.89
C ASN A 11 21.76 -43.47 18.93
N GLU A 12 21.02 -43.45 20.05
CA GLU A 12 19.71 -42.76 20.12
C GLU A 12 19.78 -41.32 20.63
N LEU A 13 20.84 -40.90 21.33
CA LEU A 13 21.10 -39.51 21.70
C LEU A 13 22.61 -39.27 21.74
N ASP A 14 23.13 -38.58 20.72
CA ASP A 14 24.53 -38.16 20.72
C ASP A 14 24.74 -37.16 21.87
N LEU A 15 25.66 -37.45 22.79
CA LEU A 15 25.92 -36.58 23.94
C LEU A 15 26.36 -35.17 23.49
N ASP A 16 26.96 -35.10 22.30
CA ASP A 16 27.33 -33.85 21.64
C ASP A 16 26.09 -33.01 21.25
N ASP A 17 24.97 -33.65 20.89
CA ASP A 17 23.71 -32.94 20.62
C ASP A 17 23.11 -32.35 21.90
N ILE A 18 23.21 -33.06 23.03
CA ILE A 18 22.73 -32.56 24.34
C ILE A 18 23.56 -31.36 24.79
N VAL A 19 24.87 -31.39 24.58
CA VAL A 19 25.77 -30.27 24.91
C VAL A 19 25.49 -29.04 24.04
N ASN A 20 25.12 -29.25 22.77
CA ASN A 20 24.85 -28.17 21.81
C ASN A 20 23.37 -27.78 21.68
N ILE A 21 22.48 -28.37 22.50
CA ILE A 21 21.03 -28.25 22.35
C ILE A 21 20.54 -26.80 22.38
N GLU A 22 21.14 -25.96 23.24
CA GLU A 22 20.82 -24.54 23.33
C GLU A 22 21.16 -23.80 22.02
N SER A 23 22.35 -24.05 21.47
CA SER A 23 22.78 -23.45 20.21
C SER A 23 21.89 -23.89 19.05
N MET A 24 21.48 -25.16 19.04
CA MET A 24 20.54 -25.69 18.05
C MET A 24 19.18 -24.97 18.12
N PHE A 25 18.59 -24.84 19.32
CA PHE A 25 17.30 -24.15 19.47
C PHE A 25 17.37 -22.66 19.16
N ILE A 26 18.49 -21.99 19.45
CA ILE A 26 18.72 -20.59 19.04
C ILE A 26 18.70 -20.48 17.51
N GLU A 27 19.45 -21.33 16.81
CA GLU A 27 19.50 -21.30 15.35
C GLU A 27 18.16 -21.67 14.72
N PHE A 28 17.46 -22.67 15.27
CA PHE A 28 16.11 -23.01 14.82
C PHE A 28 15.12 -21.86 15.03
N GLY A 29 15.11 -21.24 16.21
CA GLY A 29 14.24 -20.10 16.50
C GLY A 29 14.57 -18.89 15.62
N ARG A 30 15.85 -18.65 15.33
CA ARG A 30 16.30 -17.59 14.41
C ARG A 30 15.80 -17.85 12.99
N GLU A 31 15.99 -19.07 12.47
CA GLU A 31 15.53 -19.42 11.12
C GLU A 31 14.01 -19.38 11.00
N ASP A 32 13.30 -19.90 11.98
CA ASP A 32 11.84 -19.91 12.00
C ASP A 32 11.28 -18.49 12.10
N GLY A 33 11.85 -17.67 12.99
CA GLY A 33 11.49 -16.26 13.12
C GLY A 33 11.72 -15.45 11.85
N ILE A 34 12.82 -15.71 11.11
CA ILE A 34 13.06 -15.07 9.80
C ILE A 34 12.02 -15.53 8.77
N LYS A 35 11.73 -16.83 8.70
CA LYS A 35 10.76 -17.40 7.74
C LYS A 35 9.36 -16.82 7.98
N GLU A 36 8.87 -16.86 9.21
CA GLU A 36 7.56 -16.31 9.55
C GLU A 36 7.54 -14.78 9.46
N GLY A 37 8.62 -14.09 9.83
CA GLY A 37 8.74 -12.64 9.67
C GLY A 37 8.60 -12.17 8.22
N ILE A 38 9.26 -12.86 7.27
CA ILE A 38 9.13 -12.56 5.83
C ILE A 38 7.69 -12.78 5.35
N LYS A 39 7.05 -13.86 5.82
CA LYS A 39 5.69 -14.22 5.43
C LYS A 39 4.66 -13.24 6.00
N SER A 40 4.74 -12.91 7.29
CA SER A 40 3.87 -11.93 7.94
C SER A 40 4.07 -10.55 7.33
N GLY A 41 5.33 -10.11 7.17
CA GLY A 41 5.63 -8.80 6.60
C GLY A 41 5.11 -8.62 5.17
N LYS A 42 5.14 -9.67 4.34
CA LYS A 42 4.53 -9.64 3.00
C LYS A 42 3.01 -9.48 3.07
N PHE A 43 2.35 -10.21 3.97
CA PHE A 43 0.91 -10.16 4.14
C PHE A 43 0.45 -8.80 4.69
N GLU A 44 1.08 -8.33 5.75
CA GLU A 44 0.81 -7.02 6.37
C GLU A 44 1.06 -5.88 5.39
N GLY A 45 2.18 -5.91 4.67
CA GLY A 45 2.50 -4.89 3.67
C GLY A 45 1.49 -4.85 2.52
N HIS A 46 0.99 -6.02 2.09
CA HIS A 46 -0.05 -6.10 1.07
C HIS A 46 -1.38 -5.52 1.58
N LEU A 47 -1.81 -5.92 2.78
CA LEU A 47 -3.05 -5.44 3.38
C LEU A 47 -3.03 -3.92 3.57
N LEU A 48 -1.95 -3.40 4.17
CA LEU A 48 -1.77 -1.97 4.40
C LEU A 48 -1.74 -1.20 3.07
N GLY A 49 -1.07 -1.75 2.05
CA GLY A 49 -1.04 -1.15 0.71
C GLY A 49 -2.44 -1.04 0.08
N CYS A 50 -3.27 -2.07 0.23
CA CYS A 50 -4.66 -2.06 -0.24
C CYS A 50 -5.52 -1.04 0.52
N GLU A 51 -5.43 -1.01 1.85
CA GLU A 51 -6.17 -0.05 2.68
C GLU A 51 -5.81 1.39 2.31
N LYS A 52 -4.50 1.69 2.23
CA LYS A 52 -4.03 3.03 1.89
C LYS A 52 -4.34 3.42 0.45
N GLY A 53 -4.20 2.47 -0.48
CA GLY A 53 -4.58 2.66 -1.87
C GLY A 53 -6.06 2.99 -2.02
N TYR A 54 -6.93 2.33 -1.26
CA TYR A 54 -8.36 2.61 -1.23
C TYR A 54 -8.65 4.02 -0.68
N GLU A 55 -8.08 4.40 0.45
CA GLU A 55 -8.25 5.75 1.03
C GLU A 55 -7.87 6.85 0.03
N ILE A 56 -6.71 6.71 -0.62
CA ILE A 56 -6.22 7.68 -1.62
C ILE A 56 -7.15 7.72 -2.82
N SER A 57 -7.56 6.55 -3.33
CA SER A 57 -8.43 6.47 -4.50
C SER A 57 -9.82 7.03 -4.23
N GLN A 58 -10.36 6.83 -3.02
CA GLN A 58 -11.62 7.41 -2.59
C GLN A 58 -11.56 8.94 -2.59
N GLU A 59 -10.47 9.51 -2.05
CA GLU A 59 -10.26 10.97 -2.03
C GLU A 59 -10.16 11.55 -3.46
N ILE A 60 -9.37 10.92 -4.33
CA ILE A 60 -9.22 11.34 -5.73
C ILE A 60 -10.54 11.25 -6.48
N GLY A 61 -11.27 10.15 -6.30
CA GLY A 61 -12.58 9.92 -6.91
C GLY A 61 -13.62 10.95 -6.46
N PHE A 62 -13.58 11.36 -5.18
CA PHE A 62 -14.42 12.44 -4.68
C PHE A 62 -14.14 13.76 -5.41
N TYR A 63 -12.86 14.13 -5.57
CA TYR A 63 -12.50 15.37 -6.28
C TYR A 63 -12.90 15.35 -7.75
N ASP A 64 -12.68 14.22 -8.45
CA ASP A 64 -13.08 14.09 -9.85
C ASP A 64 -14.60 14.18 -10.01
N GLY A 65 -15.36 13.49 -9.13
CA GLY A 65 -16.82 13.51 -9.14
C GLY A 65 -17.40 14.91 -8.89
N VAL A 66 -16.83 15.65 -7.94
CA VAL A 66 -17.23 17.05 -7.70
C VAL A 66 -16.95 17.91 -8.93
N ALA A 67 -15.77 17.78 -9.53
CA ALA A 67 -15.41 18.54 -10.72
C ALA A 67 -16.31 18.21 -11.91
N GLU A 68 -16.59 16.94 -12.14
CA GLU A 68 -17.50 16.47 -13.19
C GLU A 68 -18.93 17.00 -12.99
N MET A 69 -19.45 16.92 -11.77
CA MET A 69 -20.78 17.42 -11.42
C MET A 69 -20.91 18.91 -11.74
N TRP A 70 -19.95 19.73 -11.28
CA TRP A 70 -19.97 21.17 -11.53
C TRP A 70 -19.83 21.52 -13.01
N LEU A 71 -18.96 20.82 -13.74
CA LEU A 71 -18.82 21.02 -15.18
C LEU A 71 -20.15 20.75 -15.91
N LYS A 72 -20.86 19.67 -15.54
CA LYS A 72 -22.18 19.37 -16.12
C LYS A 72 -23.20 20.47 -15.79
N ILE A 73 -23.27 20.91 -14.53
CA ILE A 73 -24.20 21.98 -14.12
C ILE A 73 -23.93 23.30 -14.88
N LEU A 74 -22.66 23.65 -15.05
CA LEU A 74 -22.25 24.88 -15.74
C LEU A 74 -22.51 24.84 -17.26
N VAL A 75 -22.48 23.66 -17.87
CA VAL A 75 -22.76 23.46 -19.30
C VAL A 75 -24.27 23.37 -19.56
N ASP A 76 -25.02 22.70 -18.69
CA ASP A 76 -26.44 22.37 -18.90
C ASP A 76 -27.38 23.52 -18.50
N LYS A 77 -26.99 24.34 -17.51
CA LYS A 77 -27.75 25.52 -17.11
C LYS A 77 -27.10 26.77 -17.67
N ARG A 78 -27.93 27.70 -18.18
CA ARG A 78 -27.58 29.11 -18.47
C ARG A 78 -27.21 29.83 -17.18
N TRP A 79 -26.15 29.37 -16.54
CA TRP A 79 -25.66 29.85 -15.26
C TRP A 79 -25.22 31.30 -15.45
N ASP A 80 -26.04 32.20 -14.93
CA ASP A 80 -25.93 33.66 -14.88
C ASP A 80 -24.93 34.28 -15.87
N ILE A 81 -25.46 34.72 -17.03
CA ILE A 81 -24.72 35.37 -18.13
C ILE A 81 -23.92 36.59 -17.63
N THR A 82 -24.35 37.23 -16.54
CA THR A 82 -23.64 38.38 -15.94
C THR A 82 -22.28 38.01 -15.34
N LYS A 83 -22.00 36.72 -15.10
CA LYS A 83 -20.76 36.22 -14.49
C LYS A 83 -19.86 35.42 -15.45
N LYS A 84 -20.04 35.59 -16.76
CA LYS A 84 -19.33 34.84 -17.81
C LYS A 84 -17.83 34.67 -17.57
N SER A 85 -17.11 35.73 -17.21
CA SER A 85 -15.64 35.68 -16.97
C SER A 85 -15.25 34.84 -15.76
N ILE A 86 -16.06 34.84 -14.70
CA ILE A 86 -15.85 34.03 -13.49
C ILE A 86 -16.11 32.56 -13.80
N ASN A 87 -17.14 32.27 -14.59
CA ASN A 87 -17.50 30.92 -15.00
C ASN A 87 -16.40 30.29 -15.87
N GLU A 88 -15.85 31.03 -16.84
CA GLU A 88 -14.73 30.55 -17.67
C GLU A 88 -13.50 30.22 -16.84
N ARG A 89 -13.20 31.02 -15.80
CA ARG A 89 -12.10 30.73 -14.87
C ARG A 89 -12.34 29.46 -14.07
N ILE A 90 -13.54 29.27 -13.53
CA ILE A 90 -13.91 28.07 -12.76
C ILE A 90 -13.84 26.83 -13.66
N VAL A 91 -14.40 26.89 -14.87
CA VAL A 91 -14.34 25.79 -15.84
C VAL A 91 -12.90 25.40 -16.14
N LYS A 92 -12.01 26.37 -16.39
CA LYS A 92 -10.57 26.10 -16.59
C LYS A 92 -9.91 25.44 -15.38
N GLN A 93 -10.25 25.89 -14.17
CA GLN A 93 -9.72 25.28 -12.93
C GLN A 93 -10.19 23.84 -12.77
N LEU A 94 -11.49 23.56 -13.00
CA LEU A 94 -12.05 22.22 -12.91
C LEU A 94 -11.46 21.28 -13.96
N ILE A 95 -11.31 21.72 -15.22
CA ILE A 95 -10.65 20.93 -16.27
C ILE A 95 -9.22 20.60 -15.86
N SER A 96 -8.47 21.60 -15.40
CA SER A 96 -7.07 21.41 -14.99
C SER A 96 -6.93 20.51 -13.75
N LEU A 97 -7.89 20.52 -12.83
CA LEU A 97 -7.94 19.56 -11.72
C LEU A 97 -8.10 18.13 -12.25
N ARG A 98 -9.05 17.90 -13.18
CA ARG A 98 -9.27 16.59 -13.79
C ARG A 98 -8.08 16.10 -14.60
N GLU A 99 -7.35 16.98 -15.27
CA GLU A 99 -6.10 16.66 -15.96
C GLU A 99 -5.05 16.10 -14.99
N ILE A 100 -4.82 16.77 -13.85
CA ILE A 100 -3.86 16.29 -12.84
C ILE A 100 -4.32 14.95 -12.24
N ILE A 101 -5.62 14.79 -12.00
CA ILE A 101 -6.20 13.52 -11.54
C ILE A 101 -5.98 12.40 -12.56
N SER A 102 -6.14 12.68 -13.86
CA SER A 102 -5.95 11.68 -14.92
C SER A 102 -4.50 11.18 -15.06
N LEU A 103 -3.54 12.00 -14.63
CA LEU A 103 -2.12 11.66 -14.58
C LEU A 103 -1.75 10.84 -13.33
N PHE A 104 -2.66 10.69 -12.37
CA PHE A 104 -2.39 9.91 -11.17
C PHE A 104 -2.25 8.42 -11.54
N PRO A 105 -1.16 7.75 -11.11
CA PRO A 105 -0.90 6.35 -11.45
C PRO A 105 -2.00 5.42 -10.93
N LYS A 106 -2.44 4.49 -11.78
CA LYS A 106 -3.44 3.46 -11.45
C LYS A 106 -2.83 2.20 -10.83
N GLU A 107 -1.53 2.04 -10.97
CA GLU A 107 -0.77 0.87 -10.51
C GLU A 107 0.39 1.33 -9.62
N ASN A 108 0.86 0.42 -8.77
CA ASN A 108 2.00 0.70 -7.91
C ASN A 108 3.28 0.85 -8.74
N GLN A 109 3.95 2.00 -8.64
CA GLN A 109 5.18 2.30 -9.36
C GLN A 109 6.25 2.75 -8.36
N GLN A 110 7.40 2.05 -8.33
CA GLN A 110 8.43 2.25 -7.30
C GLN A 110 9.11 3.63 -7.33
N ASN A 111 9.08 4.31 -8.48
CA ASN A 111 9.78 5.58 -8.68
C ASN A 111 8.85 6.80 -8.59
N ILE A 112 7.64 6.64 -8.05
CA ILE A 112 6.66 7.72 -7.95
C ILE A 112 6.36 8.03 -6.48
N GLU A 113 6.51 9.31 -6.15
CA GLU A 113 6.06 9.87 -4.89
C GLU A 113 4.55 10.16 -4.92
N PHE A 114 3.75 9.14 -4.60
CA PHE A 114 2.28 9.21 -4.59
C PHE A 114 1.75 10.34 -3.69
N ILE A 115 2.42 10.59 -2.55
CA ILE A 115 2.02 11.63 -1.58
C ILE A 115 2.19 13.02 -2.20
N GLU A 116 3.25 13.26 -2.97
CA GLU A 116 3.45 14.54 -3.64
C GLU A 116 2.41 14.79 -4.72
N LEU A 117 2.08 13.77 -5.52
CA LEU A 117 1.01 13.85 -6.52
C LEU A 117 -0.34 14.12 -5.86
N LEU A 118 -0.64 13.44 -4.76
CA LEU A 118 -1.88 13.65 -4.00
C LEU A 118 -1.94 15.07 -3.42
N ASN A 119 -0.83 15.58 -2.88
CA ASN A 119 -0.76 16.95 -2.38
C ASN A 119 -0.95 17.99 -3.48
N LYS A 120 -0.47 17.73 -4.71
CA LYS A 120 -0.75 18.57 -5.88
C LYS A 120 -2.25 18.60 -6.21
N ILE A 121 -2.93 17.45 -6.19
CA ILE A 121 -4.38 17.36 -6.40
C ILE A 121 -5.13 18.14 -5.31
N ARG A 122 -4.81 17.90 -4.03
CA ARG A 122 -5.40 18.60 -2.87
C ARG A 122 -5.25 20.11 -2.97
N SER A 123 -4.05 20.57 -3.35
CA SER A 123 -3.76 22.00 -3.49
C SER A 123 -4.51 22.64 -4.65
N LYS A 124 -4.81 21.87 -5.69
CA LYS A 124 -5.59 22.31 -6.85
C LYS A 124 -7.09 22.34 -6.60
N TYR A 125 -7.57 21.47 -5.71
CA TYR A 125 -8.98 21.40 -5.31
C TYR A 125 -9.38 22.51 -4.33
N LYS A 126 -8.49 22.90 -3.41
CA LYS A 126 -8.68 24.03 -2.48
C LYS A 126 -8.77 25.37 -3.21
#